data_AF-A0A7Y2C8S4-F1
#
_entry.id   AF-A0A7Y2C8S4-F1
#
_cell.length_a   1.000
_cell.length_b   1.000
_cell.length_c   1.000
_cell.angle_alpha   90.00
_cell.angle_beta   90.00
_cell.angle_gamma   90.00
#
_symmetry.space_group_name_H-M   'P 1'
#
loop_
_entity.id
_entity.type
_entity.pdbx_description
1 polymer ?
#
loop_
_entity_poly.entity_id
_entity_poly.type
_entity_poly.pdbx_seq_one_letter_code
_entity_poly.pdbx_strand_id
1 'polypeptide(L)'
;IFAAFTAEEMGGYGSRYFSQQLNPDQIVAMFNIEMIGKPAVSGPNSAWITGFDRSDFGTILQRAVEGTEYEFYADPYPTQNLFYRSDNATLARLGVPAHSISTTPIDVDQDYHKVSDEIETLHLDHLTNTIKAIAAGAKTIVSGEQTPTRVDPEKM
;
A
#
# COMPACT_ATOMS: atom_id res chain seq x y z
N ILE A 1 -5.99 -7.39 11.77
CA ILE A 1 -5.53 -8.73 11.31
C ILE A 1 -4.22 -8.49 10.56
N PHE A 2 -3.20 -9.32 10.79
CA PHE A 2 -2.02 -9.37 9.92
C PHE A 2 -2.15 -10.60 9.03
N ALA A 3 -1.97 -10.43 7.73
CA ALA A 3 -2.06 -11.51 6.74
C ALA A 3 -0.85 -11.42 5.80
N ALA A 4 -0.26 -12.56 5.48
CA ALA A 4 0.74 -12.71 4.44
C ALA A 4 0.11 -13.56 3.33
N PHE A 5 -0.15 -12.96 2.17
CA PHE A 5 -0.78 -13.66 1.06
C PHE A 5 0.22 -14.55 0.33
N THR A 6 -0.27 -15.68 -0.16
CA THR A 6 0.50 -16.62 -0.97
C THR A 6 0.14 -16.46 -2.44
N ALA A 7 1.10 -16.75 -3.32
CA ALA A 7 0.91 -16.77 -4.78
C ALA A 7 0.32 -15.47 -5.35
N GLU A 8 0.79 -14.33 -4.85
CA GLU A 8 0.49 -12.99 -5.40
C GLU A 8 0.96 -12.91 -6.86
N GLU A 9 2.24 -13.23 -7.10
CA GLU A 9 2.89 -13.19 -8.42
C GLU A 9 2.28 -14.13 -9.48
N MET A 10 1.50 -15.13 -9.04
CA MET A 10 0.77 -16.02 -9.95
C MET A 10 -0.68 -15.57 -10.20
N GLY A 11 -1.06 -14.38 -9.73
CA GLY A 11 -2.38 -13.78 -9.92
C GLY A 11 -3.21 -13.62 -8.65
N GLY A 12 -2.59 -13.50 -7.47
CA GLY A 12 -3.30 -13.13 -6.23
C GLY A 12 -4.17 -14.24 -5.65
N TYR A 13 -3.77 -15.50 -5.75
CA TYR A 13 -4.63 -16.62 -5.31
C TYR A 13 -4.95 -16.55 -3.81
N GLY A 14 -3.97 -16.19 -2.97
CA GLY A 14 -4.15 -16.05 -1.53
C GLY A 14 -5.16 -14.96 -1.16
N SER A 15 -5.02 -13.76 -1.73
CA SER A 15 -5.93 -12.62 -1.46
C SER A 15 -7.33 -12.84 -2.04
N ARG A 16 -7.44 -13.48 -3.21
CA ARG A 16 -8.73 -13.90 -3.78
C ARG A 16 -9.46 -14.86 -2.85
N TYR A 17 -8.77 -15.87 -2.33
CA TYR A 17 -9.38 -16.80 -1.38
C TYR A 17 -9.79 -16.07 -0.09
N PHE A 18 -8.89 -15.25 0.46
CA PHE A 18 -9.11 -14.52 1.71
C PHE A 18 -10.30 -13.55 1.64
N SER A 19 -10.41 -12.76 0.57
CA SER A 19 -11.48 -11.78 0.38
C SER A 19 -12.89 -12.41 0.35
N GLN A 20 -13.00 -13.71 0.06
CA GLN A 20 -14.26 -14.45 0.08
C GLN A 20 -14.63 -14.99 1.46
N GLN A 21 -13.71 -14.97 2.44
CA GLN A 21 -13.94 -15.55 3.78
C GLN A 21 -14.53 -14.54 4.78
N LEU A 22 -14.45 -13.25 4.48
CA LEU A 22 -14.85 -12.17 5.39
C LEU A 22 -15.94 -11.32 4.76
N ASN A 23 -16.84 -10.78 5.58
CA ASN A 23 -17.78 -9.78 5.11
C ASN A 23 -17.04 -8.44 4.87
N PRO A 24 -16.98 -7.93 3.62
CA PRO A 24 -16.28 -6.69 3.31
C PRO A 24 -16.83 -5.47 4.05
N ASP A 25 -18.11 -5.48 4.45
CA ASP A 25 -18.72 -4.38 5.22
C ASP A 25 -18.18 -4.28 6.65
N GLN A 26 -17.49 -5.32 7.13
CA GLN A 26 -16.84 -5.33 8.44
C GLN A 26 -15.34 -4.97 8.37
N ILE A 27 -14.81 -4.72 7.17
CA ILE A 27 -13.40 -4.38 6.96
C ILE A 27 -13.29 -2.86 6.76
N VAL A 28 -12.73 -2.18 7.76
CA VAL A 28 -12.58 -0.71 7.76
C VAL A 28 -11.56 -0.24 6.72
N ALA A 29 -10.43 -0.94 6.60
CA ALA A 29 -9.39 -0.64 5.62
C ALA A 29 -8.44 -1.84 5.47
N MET A 30 -7.72 -1.89 4.36
CA MET A 30 -6.58 -2.76 4.15
C MET A 30 -5.35 -1.91 3.81
N PHE A 31 -4.29 -2.10 4.60
CA PHE A 31 -2.96 -1.60 4.33
C PHE A 31 -2.21 -2.70 3.58
N ASN A 32 -2.16 -2.61 2.25
CA ASN A 32 -1.33 -3.51 1.47
C ASN A 32 0.09 -2.94 1.44
N ILE A 33 1.08 -3.70 1.90
CA ILE A 33 2.46 -3.23 2.05
C ILE A 33 3.32 -4.07 1.11
N GLU A 34 3.85 -3.45 0.06
CA GLU A 34 4.65 -4.13 -0.94
C GLU A 34 5.84 -3.27 -1.36
N MET A 35 7.01 -3.90 -1.54
CA MET A 35 8.18 -3.22 -2.11
C MET A 35 8.54 -1.89 -1.40
N ILE A 36 8.77 -1.94 -0.08
CA ILE A 36 9.02 -0.76 0.77
C ILE A 36 10.49 -0.55 1.18
N GLY A 37 11.40 -1.31 0.56
CA GLY A 37 12.79 -1.40 0.98
C GLY A 37 13.77 -0.49 0.24
N LYS A 38 13.36 0.08 -0.91
CA LYS A 38 14.19 0.92 -1.77
C LYS A 38 13.59 2.33 -1.86
N PRO A 39 14.38 3.41 -1.72
CA PRO A 39 13.87 4.78 -1.78
C PRO A 39 13.15 5.10 -3.08
N ALA A 40 12.03 5.82 -2.99
CA ALA A 40 11.26 6.23 -4.15
C ALA A 40 11.98 7.26 -5.02
N VAL A 41 11.46 7.47 -6.23
CA VAL A 41 11.97 8.50 -7.17
C VAL A 41 11.92 9.91 -6.57
N SER A 42 10.98 10.17 -5.66
CA SER A 42 10.87 11.40 -4.87
C SER A 42 11.95 11.55 -3.79
N GLY A 43 12.67 10.47 -3.47
CA GLY A 43 13.71 10.43 -2.45
C GLY A 43 13.40 9.52 -1.26
N PRO A 44 14.33 9.43 -0.29
CA PRO A 44 14.11 8.66 0.94
C PRO A 44 12.97 9.25 1.77
N ASN A 45 12.51 8.46 2.74
CA ASN A 45 11.39 8.82 3.64
C ASN A 45 10.11 9.22 2.91
N SER A 46 9.84 8.60 1.76
CA SER A 46 8.57 8.80 1.06
C SER A 46 8.03 7.49 0.53
N ALA A 47 6.70 7.38 0.47
CA ALA A 47 5.98 6.25 -0.11
C ALA A 47 4.83 6.74 -0.98
N TRP A 48 4.65 6.09 -2.12
CA TRP A 48 3.49 6.31 -2.97
C TRP A 48 2.38 5.32 -2.64
N ILE A 49 1.14 5.77 -2.83
CA ILE A 49 -0.07 5.01 -2.56
C ILE A 49 -0.89 4.88 -3.84
N THR A 50 -1.21 3.64 -4.22
CA THR A 50 -2.07 3.37 -5.38
C THR A 50 -3.52 3.76 -5.09
N GLY A 51 -4.28 4.13 -6.11
CA GLY A 51 -5.69 4.47 -5.93
C GLY A 51 -5.95 5.66 -5.00
N PHE A 52 -5.01 6.62 -4.94
CA PHE A 52 -5.06 7.79 -4.05
C PHE A 52 -6.35 8.62 -4.19
N ASP A 53 -6.98 8.59 -5.37
CA ASP A 53 -8.23 9.27 -5.71
C ASP A 53 -9.49 8.42 -5.44
N ARG A 54 -9.34 7.15 -5.05
CA ARG A 54 -10.45 6.20 -4.86
C ARG A 54 -11.01 6.19 -3.44
N SER A 55 -10.25 6.70 -2.48
CA SER A 55 -10.73 7.08 -1.15
C SER A 55 -9.78 8.09 -0.50
N ASP A 56 -10.21 8.67 0.62
CA ASP A 56 -9.38 9.54 1.47
C ASP A 56 -8.32 8.80 2.31
N PHE A 57 -8.11 7.50 2.10
CA PHE A 57 -7.09 6.70 2.79
C PHE A 57 -5.69 7.34 2.68
N GLY A 58 -5.28 7.72 1.47
CA GLY A 58 -3.98 8.35 1.24
C GLY A 58 -3.83 9.69 1.98
N THR A 59 -4.89 10.50 1.99
CA THR A 59 -4.92 11.79 2.70
C THR A 59 -4.88 11.61 4.22
N ILE A 60 -5.52 10.58 4.76
CA ILE A 60 -5.45 10.23 6.19
C ILE A 60 -3.99 9.89 6.56
N LEU A 61 -3.31 9.08 5.74
CA LEU A 61 -1.91 8.73 5.96
C LEU A 61 -1.00 9.95 5.87
N GLN A 62 -1.23 10.85 4.90
CA GLN A 62 -0.49 12.13 4.81
C GLN A 62 -0.61 12.96 6.10
N ARG A 63 -1.83 13.15 6.60
CA ARG A 63 -2.06 13.92 7.84
C ARG A 63 -1.39 13.29 9.05
N ALA A 64 -1.36 11.95 9.11
CA ALA A 64 -0.77 11.23 10.23
C ALA A 64 0.76 11.40 10.35
N VAL A 65 1.42 11.87 9.29
CA VAL A 65 2.88 12.13 9.28
C VAL A 65 3.24 13.62 9.16
N GLU A 66 2.25 14.52 9.20
CA GLU A 66 2.50 15.97 9.22
C GLU A 66 3.45 16.35 10.37
N GLY A 67 4.45 17.18 10.06
CA GLY A 67 5.49 17.58 11.02
C GLY A 67 6.62 16.57 11.20
N THR A 68 6.58 15.43 10.51
CA THR A 68 7.72 14.50 10.40
C THR A 68 8.48 14.73 9.09
N GLU A 69 9.59 14.02 8.91
CA GLU A 69 10.35 14.00 7.64
C GLU A 69 9.72 13.10 6.57
N TYR A 70 8.60 12.42 6.88
CA TYR A 70 8.02 11.40 6.01
C TYR A 70 6.87 11.96 5.17
N GLU A 71 6.80 11.55 3.90
CA GLU A 71 5.75 11.97 2.96
C GLU A 71 5.04 10.77 2.32
N PHE A 72 3.71 10.82 2.32
CA PHE A 72 2.89 9.96 1.46
C PHE A 72 2.40 10.76 0.26
N TYR A 73 2.37 10.15 -0.93
CA TYR A 73 1.87 10.81 -2.14
C TYR A 73 1.20 9.80 -3.08
N ALA A 74 0.60 10.30 -4.18
CA ALA A 74 -0.07 9.46 -5.16
C ALA A 74 0.93 8.66 -6.01
N ASP A 75 0.55 7.45 -6.43
CA ASP A 75 1.30 6.62 -7.40
C ASP A 75 1.84 7.45 -8.59
N PRO A 76 3.17 7.55 -8.78
CA PRO A 76 3.77 8.29 -9.87
C PRO A 76 3.72 7.55 -11.22
N TYR A 77 3.20 6.30 -11.26
CA TYR A 77 3.13 5.45 -12.44
C TYR A 77 1.69 5.15 -12.92
N PRO A 78 0.85 6.17 -13.19
CA PRO A 78 -0.57 5.95 -13.50
C PRO A 78 -0.80 5.09 -14.76
N THR A 79 0.13 5.10 -15.71
CA THR A 79 0.03 4.28 -16.94
C THR A 79 0.23 2.78 -16.68
N GLN A 80 0.79 2.40 -15.54
CA GLN A 80 1.05 1.01 -15.18
C GLN A 80 -0.14 0.32 -14.49
N ASN A 81 -1.18 1.06 -14.13
CA ASN A 81 -2.40 0.54 -13.49
C ASN A 81 -2.12 -0.29 -12.22
N LEU A 82 -1.15 0.12 -11.40
CA LEU A 82 -0.64 -0.67 -10.27
C LEU A 82 -1.71 -0.97 -9.20
N PHE A 83 -2.67 -0.07 -9.02
CA PHE A 83 -3.81 -0.27 -8.11
C PHE A 83 -4.59 -1.58 -8.36
N TYR A 84 -4.59 -2.09 -9.60
CA TYR A 84 -5.32 -3.28 -10.00
C TYR A 84 -4.47 -4.56 -10.00
N ARG A 85 -3.17 -4.43 -9.75
CA ARG A 85 -2.17 -5.47 -10.01
C ARG A 85 -1.66 -6.18 -8.76
N SER A 86 -2.06 -5.73 -7.56
CA SER A 86 -1.65 -6.31 -6.29
C SER A 86 -2.85 -6.82 -5.48
N ASP A 87 -2.58 -7.44 -4.34
CA ASP A 87 -3.56 -8.10 -3.48
C ASP A 87 -4.68 -7.17 -2.98
N ASN A 88 -4.38 -5.87 -2.85
CA ASN A 88 -5.34 -4.83 -2.46
C ASN A 88 -6.60 -4.83 -3.36
N ALA A 89 -6.43 -5.11 -4.65
CA ALA A 89 -7.48 -5.04 -5.65
C ALA A 89 -8.64 -6.02 -5.38
N THR A 90 -8.38 -7.10 -4.65
CA THR A 90 -9.41 -8.10 -4.31
C THR A 90 -10.45 -7.55 -3.34
N LEU A 91 -10.01 -6.85 -2.29
CA LEU A 91 -10.89 -6.21 -1.31
C LEU A 91 -11.40 -4.85 -1.81
N ALA A 92 -10.60 -4.10 -2.58
CA ALA A 92 -11.06 -2.84 -3.18
C ALA A 92 -12.28 -3.03 -4.07
N ARG A 93 -12.35 -4.14 -4.83
CA ARG A 93 -13.51 -4.47 -5.68
C ARG A 93 -14.80 -4.72 -4.88
N LEU A 94 -14.66 -4.98 -3.59
CA LEU A 94 -15.78 -5.15 -2.66
C LEU A 94 -16.10 -3.86 -1.89
N GLY A 95 -15.49 -2.74 -2.27
CA GLY A 95 -15.69 -1.41 -1.70
C GLY A 95 -14.83 -1.11 -0.48
N VAL A 96 -13.96 -2.02 -0.05
CA VAL A 96 -13.04 -1.79 1.08
C VAL A 96 -12.00 -0.73 0.68
N PRO A 97 -11.64 0.22 1.57
CA PRO A 97 -10.48 1.10 1.39
C PRO A 97 -9.18 0.28 1.43
N ALA A 98 -8.79 -0.29 0.30
CA ALA A 98 -7.68 -1.22 0.16
C ALA A 98 -6.68 -0.71 -0.87
N HIS A 99 -5.53 -0.24 -0.40
CA HIS A 99 -4.52 0.42 -1.23
C HIS A 99 -3.13 -0.15 -0.95
N SER A 100 -2.31 -0.15 -1.99
CA SER A 100 -0.89 -0.51 -1.87
C SER A 100 -0.06 0.70 -1.49
N ILE A 101 0.82 0.50 -0.52
CA ILE A 101 1.84 1.44 -0.09
C ILE A 101 3.18 0.85 -0.52
N SER A 102 3.93 1.60 -1.32
CA SER A 102 5.22 1.17 -1.83
C SER A 102 6.20 2.33 -1.92
N THR A 103 7.49 2.00 -1.90
CA THR A 103 8.57 2.97 -2.03
C THR A 103 9.41 2.70 -3.26
N THR A 104 9.35 1.51 -3.86
CA THR A 104 10.28 1.14 -4.93
C THR A 104 10.11 2.01 -6.19
N PRO A 105 11.22 2.45 -6.80
CA PRO A 105 11.21 3.18 -8.05
C PRO A 105 11.15 2.22 -9.25
N ILE A 106 9.95 1.71 -9.56
CA ILE A 106 9.72 0.57 -10.48
C ILE A 106 10.33 0.79 -11.88
N ASP A 107 10.44 2.02 -12.34
CA ASP A 107 10.97 2.37 -13.67
C ASP A 107 12.50 2.29 -13.76
N VAL A 108 13.21 2.38 -12.64
CA VAL A 108 14.69 2.40 -12.59
C VAL A 108 15.31 1.34 -11.68
N ASP A 109 14.51 0.61 -10.89
CA ASP A 109 14.99 -0.50 -10.07
C ASP A 109 15.57 -1.62 -10.94
N GLN A 110 16.88 -1.83 -10.80
CA GLN A 110 17.60 -2.82 -11.60
C GLN A 110 17.44 -4.24 -11.08
N ASP A 111 16.97 -4.45 -9.85
CA ASP A 111 16.84 -5.78 -9.26
C ASP A 111 15.40 -6.31 -9.29
N TYR A 112 14.42 -5.46 -9.60
CA TYR A 112 13.02 -5.86 -9.64
C TYR A 112 12.80 -7.10 -10.53
N HIS A 113 12.19 -8.14 -9.96
CA HIS A 113 11.98 -9.47 -10.57
C HIS A 113 13.28 -10.18 -11.02
N LYS A 114 14.41 -9.93 -10.34
CA LYS A 114 15.69 -10.60 -10.61
C LYS A 114 16.23 -11.29 -9.36
N VAL A 115 17.14 -12.22 -9.59
CA VAL A 115 17.90 -12.91 -8.53
C VAL A 115 18.79 -11.99 -7.70
N SER A 116 18.96 -10.72 -8.11
CA SER A 116 19.70 -9.73 -7.35
C SER A 116 18.86 -8.99 -6.32
N ASP A 117 17.54 -9.23 -6.24
CA ASP A 117 16.66 -8.60 -5.25
C ASP A 117 16.85 -9.21 -3.87
N GLU A 118 17.97 -8.83 -3.25
CA GLU A 118 18.47 -9.37 -1.99
C GLU A 118 18.56 -8.27 -0.93
N ILE A 119 18.75 -8.68 0.34
CA ILE A 119 18.79 -7.76 1.48
C ILE A 119 19.84 -6.65 1.34
N GLU A 120 20.95 -6.93 0.66
CA GLU A 120 22.04 -5.98 0.39
C GLU A 120 21.61 -4.81 -0.50
N THR A 121 20.51 -4.95 -1.25
CA THR A 121 19.95 -3.90 -2.11
C THR A 121 19.01 -2.96 -1.34
N LEU A 122 18.65 -3.29 -0.09
CA LEU A 122 17.69 -2.54 0.70
C LEU A 122 18.34 -1.39 1.47
N HIS A 123 17.61 -0.29 1.61
CA HIS A 123 17.99 0.83 2.46
C HIS A 123 17.29 0.73 3.83
N LEU A 124 17.93 0.08 4.80
CA LEU A 124 17.29 -0.31 6.08
C LEU A 124 16.72 0.86 6.91
N ASP A 125 17.36 2.03 6.91
CA ASP A 125 16.83 3.21 7.62
C ASP A 125 15.53 3.71 6.98
N HIS A 126 15.47 3.71 5.66
CA HIS A 126 14.30 4.09 4.88
C HIS A 126 13.17 3.10 5.10
N LEU A 127 13.46 1.80 5.05
CA LEU A 127 12.51 0.73 5.37
C LEU A 127 11.93 0.93 6.79
N THR A 128 12.79 1.19 7.76
CA THR A 128 12.39 1.40 9.17
C THR A 128 11.50 2.63 9.31
N ASN A 129 11.85 3.73 8.66
CA ASN A 129 11.05 4.96 8.68
C ASN A 129 9.70 4.77 7.97
N THR A 130 9.65 4.00 6.88
CA THR A 130 8.42 3.62 6.19
C THR A 130 7.49 2.82 7.09
N ILE A 131 8.02 1.83 7.82
CA ILE A 131 7.22 1.04 8.77
C ILE A 131 6.66 1.93 9.88
N LYS A 132 7.45 2.87 10.42
CA LYS A 132 6.99 3.83 11.44
C LYS A 132 5.89 4.75 10.91
N ALA A 133 6.03 5.25 9.68
CA ALA A 133 5.04 6.11 9.03
C ALA A 133 3.71 5.37 8.79
N ILE A 134 3.77 4.14 8.26
CA ILE A 134 2.59 3.29 8.08
C ILE A 134 1.91 3.02 9.43
N ALA A 135 2.69 2.72 10.48
CA ALA A 135 2.15 2.50 11.81
C ALA A 135 1.47 3.76 12.39
N ALA A 136 2.01 4.96 12.14
CA ALA A 136 1.38 6.23 12.54
C ALA A 136 0.02 6.40 11.86
N GLY A 137 -0.07 6.19 10.55
CA GLY A 137 -1.34 6.20 9.81
C GLY A 137 -2.33 5.16 10.31
N ALA A 138 -1.89 3.91 10.45
CA ALA A 138 -2.72 2.81 10.94
C ALA A 138 -3.28 3.06 12.34
N LYS A 139 -2.52 3.70 13.22
CA LYS A 139 -2.97 4.03 14.58
C LYS A 139 -4.22 4.92 14.58
N THR A 140 -4.30 5.91 13.69
CA THR A 140 -5.48 6.81 13.59
C THR A 140 -6.74 6.07 13.14
N ILE A 141 -6.60 5.05 12.30
CA ILE A 141 -7.73 4.24 11.81
C ILE A 141 -8.15 3.20 12.85
N VAL A 142 -7.18 2.51 13.47
CA VAL A 142 -7.45 1.49 14.48
C VAL A 142 -8.06 2.08 15.75
N SER A 143 -7.70 3.32 16.12
CA SER A 143 -8.31 4.02 17.26
C SER A 143 -9.73 4.52 16.99
N GLY A 144 -10.16 4.54 15.72
CA GLY A 144 -11.43 5.13 15.29
C GLY A 144 -11.40 6.66 15.18
N GLU A 145 -10.23 7.30 15.29
CA GLU A 145 -10.07 8.74 15.09
C GLU A 145 -10.35 9.15 13.64
N GLN A 146 -9.95 8.30 12.68
CA GLN A 146 -10.23 8.45 11.26
C GLN A 146 -10.91 7.17 10.74
N THR A 147 -11.84 7.31 9.81
CA THR A 147 -12.44 6.18 9.09
C THR A 147 -12.40 6.51 7.60
N PRO A 148 -11.61 5.78 6.80
CA PRO A 148 -11.56 6.04 5.38
C PRO A 148 -12.91 5.83 4.71
N THR A 149 -13.20 6.70 3.76
CA THR A 149 -14.28 6.55 2.78
C THR A 149 -14.11 5.25 1.99
N ARG A 150 -15.23 4.57 1.74
CA ARG A 150 -15.27 3.33 0.95
C ARG A 150 -14.85 3.60 -0.50
N VAL A 151 -14.22 2.62 -1.12
CA VAL A 151 -13.98 2.63 -2.57
C VAL A 151 -15.32 2.40 -3.28
N ASP A 152 -15.54 3.10 -4.39
CA ASP A 152 -16.73 2.96 -5.23
C ASP A 152 -16.59 1.74 -6.16
N PRO A 153 -17.33 0.64 -5.93
CA PRO A 153 -17.19 -0.58 -6.72
C PRO A 153 -17.61 -0.40 -8.20
N GLU A 154 -18.42 0.60 -8.53
CA GLU A 154 -18.85 0.85 -9.91
C GLU A 154 -17.71 1.47 -10.77
N LYS A 155 -16.65 1.96 -10.11
CA LYS A 155 -15.47 2.57 -10.76
C LYS A 155 -14.26 1.64 -10.76
N MET A 156 -14.43 0.38 -10.34
CA MET A 156 -13.38 -0.65 -10.21
C MET A 156 -13.20 -1.51 -11.45
#